data_AF-A0A7V8FEB7-F1
#
_entry.id   AF-A0A7V8FEB7-F1
#
_cell.length_a   1.000
_cell.length_b   1.000
_cell.length_c   1.000
_cell.angle_alpha   90.00
_cell.angle_beta   90.00
_cell.angle_gamma   90.00
#
_symmetry.space_group_name_H-M   'P 1'
#
loop_
_entity.id
_entity.type
_entity.pdbx_description
1 polymer ?
#
loop_
_entity_poly.entity_id
_entity_poly.type
_entity_poly.pdbx_seq_one_letter_code
_entity_poly.pdbx_strand_id
1 'polypeptide(L)'
;MSAIPACLSHAIANYRNENQALGPFAACLDRLQTDGFGQVRDPDAASPEVRLHASGFVIQYISLALCDHRISPSEMDNILVLKRIYALDEGDLLALQRPAIASLLGREMAQILVDEHVDRDESIHQSDLQRALGLGYDQFLHLTRQMIRPLVERQLERARAFPSERAQVLRQLQGLGRVLHLDTTTMTAVWPEPPAEVALQGN
;
A
#
# COMPACT_ATOMS: atom_id res chain seq x y z
N MET A 1 -23.30 -14.60 -15.83
CA MET A 1 -22.25 -14.87 -14.82
C MET A 1 -21.03 -14.09 -15.24
N SER A 2 -20.58 -13.12 -14.43
CA SER A 2 -19.32 -12.42 -14.72
C SER A 2 -18.18 -13.39 -14.45
N ALA A 3 -17.26 -13.55 -15.40
CA ALA A 3 -16.05 -14.33 -15.16
C ALA A 3 -15.25 -13.71 -14.01
N ILE A 4 -14.65 -14.54 -13.16
CA ILE A 4 -13.77 -14.07 -12.10
C ILE A 4 -12.50 -13.52 -12.75
N PRO A 5 -12.04 -12.32 -12.38
CA PRO A 5 -10.77 -11.81 -12.87
C PRO A 5 -9.63 -12.78 -12.54
N ALA A 6 -8.75 -13.05 -13.51
CA ALA A 6 -7.64 -14.00 -13.34
C ALA A 6 -6.77 -13.68 -12.10
N CYS A 7 -6.59 -12.39 -11.80
CA CYS A 7 -5.89 -11.90 -10.61
C CYS A 7 -6.55 -12.37 -9.30
N LEU A 8 -7.89 -12.40 -9.21
CA LEU A 8 -8.59 -12.89 -8.02
C LEU A 8 -8.40 -14.39 -7.85
N SER A 9 -8.55 -15.17 -8.92
CA SER A 9 -8.32 -16.63 -8.86
C SER A 9 -6.89 -16.95 -8.42
N HIS A 10 -5.91 -16.18 -8.90
CA HIS A 10 -4.52 -16.32 -8.51
C HIS A 10 -4.30 -15.96 -7.03
N ALA A 11 -4.88 -14.86 -6.56
CA ALA A 11 -4.80 -14.45 -5.16
C ALA A 11 -5.43 -15.50 -4.21
N ILE A 12 -6.61 -16.05 -4.57
CA ILE A 12 -7.25 -17.11 -3.79
C ILE A 12 -6.34 -18.34 -3.72
N ALA A 13 -5.77 -18.77 -4.86
CA ALA A 13 -4.87 -19.93 -4.90
C ALA A 13 -3.62 -19.71 -4.03
N ASN A 14 -2.96 -18.55 -4.13
CA ASN A 14 -1.77 -18.24 -3.34
C ASN A 14 -2.10 -18.19 -1.84
N TYR A 15 -3.20 -17.54 -1.47
CA TYR A 15 -3.62 -17.46 -0.07
C TYR A 15 -3.89 -18.84 0.53
N ARG A 16 -4.58 -19.73 -0.20
CA ARG A 16 -4.85 -21.12 0.25
C ARG A 16 -3.56 -21.92 0.43
N ASN A 17 -2.58 -21.74 -0.46
CA ASN A 17 -1.31 -22.46 -0.38
C ASN A 17 -0.48 -22.01 0.83
N GLU A 18 -0.48 -20.71 1.12
CA GLU A 18 0.26 -20.12 2.24
C GLU A 18 -0.41 -20.38 3.60
N ASN A 19 -1.74 -20.54 3.62
CA ASN A 19 -2.53 -20.68 4.84
C ASN A 19 -3.28 -22.02 4.85
N GLN A 20 -2.61 -23.10 5.22
CA GLN A 20 -3.13 -24.49 5.16
C GLN A 20 -4.33 -24.77 6.09
N ALA A 21 -4.67 -23.87 7.02
CA ALA A 21 -5.81 -23.98 7.93
C ALA A 21 -6.71 -22.74 7.78
N LEU A 22 -7.61 -22.77 6.79
CA LEU A 22 -8.41 -21.61 6.40
C LEU A 22 -9.65 -21.35 7.29
N GLY A 23 -9.86 -22.16 8.33
CA GLY A 23 -10.95 -21.98 9.31
C GLY A 23 -12.29 -21.57 8.66
N PRO A 24 -13.05 -20.62 9.26
CA PRO A 24 -14.29 -20.09 8.68
C PRO A 24 -14.06 -19.27 7.40
N PHE A 25 -12.84 -18.76 7.16
CA PHE A 25 -12.51 -17.95 5.99
C PHE A 25 -12.50 -18.77 4.68
N ALA A 26 -12.21 -20.07 4.75
CA ALA A 26 -12.19 -20.99 3.61
C ALA A 26 -13.50 -20.95 2.81
N ALA A 27 -14.62 -21.05 3.52
CA ALA A 27 -15.95 -21.03 2.95
C ALA A 27 -16.25 -19.69 2.26
N CYS A 28 -15.66 -18.59 2.74
CA CYS A 28 -15.81 -17.30 2.10
C CYS A 28 -15.03 -17.22 0.78
N LEU A 29 -13.81 -17.75 0.74
CA LEU A 29 -13.04 -17.84 -0.50
C LEU A 29 -13.74 -18.73 -1.56
N ASP A 30 -14.36 -19.83 -1.14
CA ASP A 30 -15.15 -20.69 -2.03
C ASP A 30 -16.33 -19.95 -2.65
N ARG A 31 -17.05 -19.15 -1.85
CA ARG A 31 -18.14 -18.30 -2.34
C ARG A 31 -17.64 -17.20 -3.28
N LEU A 32 -16.55 -16.51 -2.95
CA LEU A 32 -15.91 -15.55 -3.86
C LEU A 32 -15.55 -16.20 -5.20
N GLN A 33 -15.06 -17.45 -5.16
CA GLN A 33 -14.69 -18.20 -6.34
C GLN A 33 -15.88 -18.75 -7.15
N THR A 34 -17.06 -18.88 -6.55
CA THR A 34 -18.24 -19.45 -7.21
C THR A 34 -19.21 -18.35 -7.67
N ASP A 35 -19.45 -17.38 -6.80
CA ASP A 35 -20.50 -16.36 -6.96
C ASP A 35 -19.94 -15.03 -7.50
N GLY A 36 -18.62 -14.81 -7.36
CA GLY A 36 -17.94 -13.58 -7.73
C GLY A 36 -18.21 -12.39 -6.79
N PHE A 37 -17.53 -11.26 -7.03
CA PHE A 37 -17.53 -10.09 -6.14
C PHE A 37 -18.91 -9.47 -5.84
N GLY A 38 -19.87 -9.54 -6.77
CA GLY A 38 -21.11 -8.77 -6.68
C GLY A 38 -22.21 -9.37 -5.80
N GLN A 39 -22.08 -10.63 -5.40
CA GLN A 39 -23.16 -11.38 -4.73
C GLN A 39 -22.75 -11.93 -3.35
N VAL A 40 -21.46 -11.89 -3.01
CA VAL A 40 -20.98 -12.44 -1.74
C VAL A 40 -21.36 -11.52 -0.59
N ARG A 41 -22.12 -12.07 0.35
CA ARG A 41 -22.24 -11.56 1.71
C ARG A 41 -21.67 -12.62 2.63
N ASP A 42 -20.71 -12.24 3.46
CA ASP A 42 -20.20 -13.13 4.49
C ASP A 42 -20.95 -12.85 5.79
N PRO A 43 -21.81 -13.79 6.28
CA PRO A 43 -22.50 -13.60 7.55
C PRO A 43 -21.51 -13.44 8.72
N ASP A 44 -20.28 -13.95 8.57
CA ASP A 44 -19.23 -13.89 9.58
C ASP A 44 -18.21 -12.77 9.32
N ALA A 45 -18.50 -11.84 8.38
CA ALA A 45 -17.59 -10.74 8.02
C ALA A 45 -17.10 -9.92 9.22
N ALA A 46 -17.93 -9.79 10.26
CA ALA A 46 -17.59 -9.03 11.47
C ALA A 46 -16.75 -9.84 12.48
N SER A 47 -16.59 -11.15 12.29
CA SER A 47 -15.82 -12.00 13.20
C SER A 47 -14.35 -11.56 13.20
N PRO A 48 -13.71 -11.39 14.37
CA PRO A 48 -12.30 -11.01 14.45
C PRO A 48 -11.36 -11.95 13.67
N GLU A 49 -11.64 -13.26 13.70
CA GLU A 49 -10.85 -14.26 12.98
C GLU A 49 -10.99 -14.08 11.45
N VAL A 50 -12.22 -13.92 10.96
CA VAL A 50 -12.49 -13.67 9.54
C VAL A 50 -11.84 -12.37 9.09
N ARG A 51 -11.95 -11.29 9.86
CA ARG A 51 -11.33 -9.99 9.55
C ARG A 51 -9.80 -10.09 9.51
N LEU A 52 -9.18 -10.82 10.43
CA LEU A 52 -7.73 -11.03 10.43
C LEU A 52 -7.28 -11.76 9.16
N HIS A 53 -7.95 -12.86 8.79
CA HIS A 53 -7.62 -13.59 7.56
C HIS A 53 -7.92 -12.78 6.30
N ALA A 54 -9.07 -12.11 6.25
CA ALA A 54 -9.49 -11.24 5.16
C ALA A 54 -8.51 -10.09 4.94
N SER A 55 -8.03 -9.44 6.00
CA SER A 55 -7.05 -8.36 5.89
C SER A 55 -5.74 -8.83 5.24
N GLY A 56 -5.25 -10.01 5.62
CA GLY A 56 -4.08 -10.64 5.00
C GLY A 56 -4.32 -10.95 3.52
N PHE A 57 -5.49 -11.51 3.20
CA PHE A 57 -5.89 -11.79 1.82
C PHE A 57 -5.98 -10.52 0.96
N VAL A 58 -6.60 -9.45 1.49
CA VAL A 58 -6.70 -8.16 0.78
C VAL A 58 -5.33 -7.57 0.52
N ILE A 59 -4.41 -7.61 1.49
CA ILE A 59 -3.04 -7.12 1.26
C ILE A 59 -2.30 -7.96 0.23
N GLN A 60 -2.47 -9.28 0.23
CA GLN A 60 -1.90 -10.13 -0.81
C GLN A 60 -2.46 -9.78 -2.19
N TYR A 61 -3.77 -9.54 -2.30
CA TYR A 61 -4.40 -9.09 -3.54
C TYR A 61 -3.83 -7.74 -4.00
N ILE A 62 -3.69 -6.76 -3.08
CA ILE A 62 -3.06 -5.47 -3.37
C ILE A 62 -1.62 -5.66 -3.85
N SER A 63 -0.84 -6.54 -3.21
CA SER A 63 0.53 -6.82 -3.64
C SER A 63 0.61 -7.46 -5.03
N LEU A 64 -0.38 -8.24 -5.43
CA LEU A 64 -0.47 -8.82 -6.78
C LEU A 64 -0.88 -7.77 -7.82
N ALA A 65 -1.83 -6.89 -7.47
CA ALA A 65 -2.21 -5.77 -8.33
C ALA A 65 -1.01 -4.86 -8.61
N LEU A 66 -0.17 -4.62 -7.60
CA LEU A 66 1.04 -3.81 -7.71
C LEU A 66 2.23 -4.50 -8.41
N CYS A 67 2.06 -5.68 -9.01
CA CYS A 67 3.16 -6.35 -9.73
C CYS A 67 3.71 -5.53 -10.90
N ASP A 68 2.91 -4.63 -11.47
CA ASP A 68 3.31 -3.68 -12.53
C ASP A 68 3.50 -2.24 -12.00
N HIS A 69 3.58 -2.07 -10.67
CA HIS A 69 3.69 -0.79 -9.96
C HIS A 69 2.53 0.17 -10.19
N ARG A 70 1.37 -0.33 -10.61
CA ARG A 70 0.16 0.47 -10.79
C ARG A 70 -1.03 -0.29 -10.22
N ILE A 71 -2.10 0.42 -9.87
CA ILE A 71 -3.38 -0.20 -9.54
C ILE A 71 -4.36 0.27 -10.60
N SER A 72 -4.81 -0.63 -11.47
CA SER A 72 -5.81 -0.29 -12.48
C SER A 72 -7.14 0.08 -11.81
N PRO A 73 -8.01 0.87 -12.48
CA PRO A 73 -9.35 1.17 -11.95
C PRO A 73 -10.16 -0.08 -11.58
N SER A 74 -10.06 -1.14 -12.39
CA SER A 74 -10.73 -2.41 -12.11
C SER A 74 -10.17 -3.14 -10.88
N GLU A 75 -8.86 -3.07 -10.64
CA GLU A 75 -8.26 -3.66 -9.44
C GLU A 75 -8.64 -2.86 -8.19
N MET A 76 -8.65 -1.52 -8.30
CA MET A 76 -9.14 -0.65 -7.24
C MET A 76 -10.59 -0.99 -6.87
N ASP A 77 -11.47 -1.12 -7.86
CA ASP A 77 -12.87 -1.49 -7.61
C ASP A 77 -12.97 -2.86 -6.91
N ASN A 78 -12.18 -3.85 -7.33
CA ASN A 78 -12.13 -5.15 -6.67
C ASN A 78 -11.62 -5.05 -5.22
N ILE A 79 -10.57 -4.28 -4.95
CA ILE A 79 -10.05 -4.04 -3.60
C ILE A 79 -11.14 -3.44 -2.71
N LEU A 80 -11.86 -2.43 -3.21
CA LEU A 80 -12.93 -1.78 -2.45
C LEU A 80 -14.13 -2.70 -2.20
N VAL A 81 -14.46 -3.57 -3.15
CA VAL A 81 -15.49 -4.59 -2.95
C VAL A 81 -15.05 -5.62 -1.92
N LEU A 82 -13.80 -6.11 -1.97
CA LEU A 82 -13.28 -7.03 -0.95
C LEU A 82 -13.32 -6.42 0.44
N LYS A 83 -12.85 -5.18 0.59
CA LYS A 83 -12.92 -4.46 1.87
C LYS A 83 -14.35 -4.35 2.39
N ARG A 84 -15.32 -4.08 1.50
CA ARG A 84 -16.74 -4.02 1.86
C ARG A 84 -17.31 -5.39 2.27
N ILE A 85 -16.98 -6.45 1.54
CA ILE A 85 -17.44 -7.83 1.85
C ILE A 85 -17.01 -8.23 3.26
N TYR A 86 -15.80 -7.85 3.66
CA TYR A 86 -15.20 -8.20 4.93
C TYR A 86 -15.32 -7.13 6.02
N ALA A 87 -16.13 -6.09 5.80
CA ALA A 87 -16.30 -4.98 6.75
C ALA A 87 -14.95 -4.41 7.25
N LEU A 88 -14.05 -4.14 6.31
CA LEU A 88 -12.75 -3.51 6.54
C LEU A 88 -12.84 -2.02 6.20
N ASP A 89 -12.88 -1.20 7.24
CA ASP A 89 -12.93 0.25 7.20
C ASP A 89 -11.53 0.87 7.07
N GLU A 90 -11.47 2.20 7.07
CA GLU A 90 -10.20 2.96 7.08
C GLU A 90 -9.39 2.63 8.35
N GLY A 91 -8.09 2.37 8.19
CA GLY A 91 -7.19 2.01 9.28
C GLY A 91 -7.22 0.54 9.69
N ASP A 92 -8.25 -0.24 9.33
CA ASP A 92 -8.37 -1.65 9.75
C ASP A 92 -7.22 -2.52 9.23
N LEU A 93 -6.85 -2.35 7.95
CA LEU A 93 -5.72 -3.07 7.38
C LEU A 93 -4.43 -2.73 8.12
N LEU A 94 -4.24 -1.48 8.53
CA LEU A 94 -3.08 -1.07 9.31
C LEU A 94 -3.08 -1.68 10.71
N ALA A 95 -4.23 -1.69 11.38
CA ALA A 95 -4.35 -2.27 12.71
C ALA A 95 -4.09 -3.78 12.73
N LEU A 96 -4.57 -4.50 11.70
CA LEU A 96 -4.49 -5.96 11.64
C LEU A 96 -3.18 -6.48 11.01
N GLN A 97 -2.59 -5.71 10.08
CA GLN A 97 -1.51 -6.19 9.20
C GLN A 97 -0.38 -5.17 9.05
N ARG A 98 -0.09 -4.39 10.11
CA ARG A 98 0.95 -3.35 10.12
C ARG A 98 2.28 -3.79 9.48
N PRO A 99 2.86 -4.98 9.78
CA PRO A 99 4.14 -5.38 9.21
C PRO A 99 4.07 -5.58 7.68
N ALA A 100 2.98 -6.16 7.18
CA ALA A 100 2.79 -6.40 5.76
C ALA A 100 2.58 -5.08 4.99
N ILE A 101 1.80 -4.15 5.55
CA ILE A 101 1.64 -2.80 4.97
C ILE A 101 2.96 -2.07 4.93
N ALA A 102 3.72 -2.08 6.03
CA ALA A 102 5.04 -1.46 6.07
C ALA A 102 5.93 -2.04 4.97
N SER A 103 6.06 -3.37 4.89
CA SER A 103 6.87 -4.03 3.86
C SER A 103 6.46 -3.62 2.44
N LEU A 104 5.16 -3.61 2.14
CA LEU A 104 4.62 -3.24 0.83
C LEU A 104 4.89 -1.76 0.50
N LEU A 105 4.58 -0.84 1.42
CA LEU A 105 4.87 0.59 1.25
C LEU A 105 6.36 0.83 1.02
N GLY A 106 7.24 0.17 1.78
CA GLY A 106 8.68 0.31 1.63
C GLY A 106 9.18 -0.09 0.26
N ARG A 107 8.65 -1.19 -0.28
CA ARG A 107 8.96 -1.65 -1.64
C ARG A 107 8.52 -0.61 -2.68
N GLU A 108 7.25 -0.19 -2.65
CA GLU A 108 6.74 0.76 -3.63
C GLU A 108 7.42 2.13 -3.56
N MET A 109 7.75 2.61 -2.34
CA MET A 109 8.47 3.87 -2.18
C MET A 109 9.94 3.77 -2.64
N ALA A 110 10.59 2.62 -2.43
CA ALA A 110 11.93 2.39 -2.96
C ALA A 110 11.93 2.34 -4.50
N GLN A 111 10.87 1.80 -5.11
CA GLN A 111 10.68 1.83 -6.56
C GLN A 111 10.64 3.26 -7.10
N ILE A 112 9.80 4.12 -6.51
CA ILE A 112 9.68 5.55 -6.86
C ILE A 112 11.05 6.25 -6.80
N LEU A 113 11.89 5.90 -5.81
CA LEU A 113 13.22 6.48 -5.66
C LEU A 113 14.25 5.99 -6.70
N VAL A 114 14.05 4.81 -7.28
CA VAL A 114 14.93 4.24 -8.31
C VAL A 114 14.52 4.70 -9.70
N ASP A 115 13.22 4.88 -9.94
CA ASP A 115 12.72 5.38 -11.20
C ASP A 115 13.18 6.83 -11.43
N GLU A 116 13.87 7.06 -12.55
CA GLU A 116 14.41 8.38 -12.89
C GLU A 116 13.34 9.33 -13.48
N HIS A 117 12.08 8.87 -13.55
CA HIS A 117 10.95 9.56 -14.18
C HIS A 117 9.87 9.90 -13.15
N VAL A 118 10.07 11.01 -12.47
CA VAL A 118 9.03 11.62 -11.65
C VAL A 118 8.02 12.33 -12.53
N ASP A 119 6.80 11.79 -12.62
CA ASP A 119 5.71 12.42 -13.33
C ASP A 119 4.42 12.52 -12.49
N ARG A 120 3.34 13.03 -13.10
CA ARG A 120 2.02 13.11 -12.45
C ARG A 120 1.48 11.75 -12.03
N ASP A 121 1.88 10.66 -12.67
CA ASP A 121 1.45 9.30 -12.38
C ASP A 121 1.91 8.87 -10.99
N GLU A 122 3.03 9.38 -10.46
CA GLU A 122 3.48 9.02 -9.11
C GLU A 122 2.58 9.58 -8.00
N SER A 123 2.06 10.80 -8.18
CA SER A 123 1.09 11.38 -7.23
C SER A 123 -0.22 10.61 -7.23
N ILE A 124 -0.67 10.19 -8.44
CA ILE A 124 -1.83 9.32 -8.63
C ILE A 124 -1.57 7.97 -7.97
N HIS A 125 -0.41 7.35 -8.23
CA HIS A 125 0.00 6.07 -7.64
C HIS A 125 0.01 6.12 -6.11
N GLN A 126 0.60 7.16 -5.50
CA GLN A 126 0.57 7.33 -4.04
C GLN A 126 -0.85 7.49 -3.51
N SER A 127 -1.73 8.17 -4.24
CA SER A 127 -3.15 8.31 -3.89
C SER A 127 -3.88 6.97 -3.97
N ASP A 128 -3.63 6.19 -5.02
CA ASP A 128 -4.24 4.87 -5.21
C ASP A 128 -3.73 3.88 -4.17
N LEU A 129 -2.42 3.88 -3.88
CA LEU A 129 -1.82 3.06 -2.83
C LEU A 129 -2.40 3.39 -1.46
N GLN A 130 -2.51 4.69 -1.13
CA GLN A 130 -3.17 5.17 0.09
C GLN A 130 -4.61 4.64 0.18
N ARG A 131 -5.38 4.77 -0.90
CA ARG A 131 -6.79 4.35 -0.97
C ARG A 131 -6.95 2.82 -0.86
N ALA A 132 -6.12 2.07 -1.58
CA ALA A 132 -6.12 0.60 -1.57
C ALA A 132 -5.86 0.06 -0.15
N LEU A 133 -4.83 0.60 0.51
CA LEU A 133 -4.47 0.24 1.88
C LEU A 133 -5.43 0.80 2.93
N GLY A 134 -6.35 1.69 2.55
CA GLY A 134 -7.29 2.32 3.48
C GLY A 134 -6.58 3.15 4.55
N LEU A 135 -5.57 3.91 4.15
CA LEU A 135 -4.80 4.75 5.06
C LEU A 135 -5.31 6.20 5.02
N GLY A 136 -5.49 6.77 6.20
CA GLY A 136 -5.64 8.22 6.33
C GLY A 136 -4.40 8.94 5.80
N TYR A 137 -4.55 10.20 5.40
CA TYR A 137 -3.44 10.99 4.83
C TYR A 137 -2.24 11.04 5.77
N ASP A 138 -2.48 11.31 7.05
CA ASP A 138 -1.40 11.41 8.03
C ASP A 138 -0.77 10.06 8.36
N GLN A 139 -1.55 8.97 8.37
CA GLN A 139 -1.04 7.61 8.55
C GLN A 139 -0.11 7.23 7.39
N PHE A 140 -0.53 7.50 6.15
CA PHE A 140 0.27 7.26 4.96
C PHE A 140 1.58 8.05 5.00
N LEU A 141 1.51 9.36 5.30
CA LEU A 141 2.71 10.20 5.43
C LEU A 141 3.63 9.72 6.55
N HIS A 142 3.10 9.38 7.71
CA HIS A 142 3.91 8.92 8.84
C HIS A 142 4.69 7.65 8.49
N LEU A 143 4.01 6.65 7.92
CA LEU A 143 4.64 5.38 7.53
C LEU A 143 5.69 5.60 6.44
N THR A 144 5.32 6.27 5.33
CA THR A 144 6.23 6.50 4.21
C THR A 144 7.49 7.26 4.64
N ARG A 145 7.36 8.30 5.48
CA ARG A 145 8.51 9.07 6.01
C ARG A 145 9.49 8.21 6.77
N GLN A 146 9.02 7.38 7.70
CA GLN A 146 9.88 6.52 8.50
C GLN A 146 10.70 5.58 7.61
N MET A 147 10.11 5.12 6.52
CA MET A 147 10.75 4.16 5.62
C MET A 147 11.76 4.81 4.67
N ILE A 148 11.42 5.96 4.09
CA ILE A 148 12.26 6.57 3.04
C ILE A 148 13.31 7.55 3.57
N ARG A 149 13.12 8.10 4.79
CA ARG A 149 14.04 9.10 5.34
C ARG A 149 15.51 8.68 5.27
N PRO A 150 15.91 7.46 5.69
CA PRO A 150 17.31 7.05 5.60
C PRO A 150 17.84 6.97 4.16
N LEU A 151 16.97 6.65 3.19
CA LEU A 151 17.35 6.57 1.78
C LEU A 151 17.55 7.96 1.18
N VAL A 152 16.61 8.87 1.47
CA VAL A 152 16.68 10.28 1.03
C VAL A 152 17.90 10.97 1.63
N GLU A 153 18.15 10.80 2.93
CA GLU A 153 19.32 11.39 3.59
C GLU A 153 20.64 10.94 2.95
N ARG A 154 20.78 9.64 2.64
CA ARG A 154 21.94 9.10 1.92
C ARG A 154 22.09 9.69 0.53
N GLN A 155 21.01 9.84 -0.24
CA GLN A 155 21.07 10.45 -1.57
C GLN A 155 21.47 11.93 -1.49
N LEU A 156 20.95 12.68 -0.52
CA LEU A 156 21.30 14.08 -0.31
C LEU A 156 22.76 14.25 0.16
N GLU A 157 23.25 13.39 1.04
CA GLU A 157 24.68 13.33 1.41
C GLU A 157 25.56 13.09 0.19
N ARG A 158 25.21 12.11 -0.64
CA ARG A 158 25.90 11.81 -1.89
C ARG A 158 25.92 13.02 -2.84
N ALA A 159 24.79 13.68 -3.05
CA ALA A 159 24.69 14.87 -3.89
C ALA A 159 25.48 16.09 -3.34
N ARG A 160 25.63 16.18 -2.01
CA ARG A 160 26.49 17.20 -1.38
C ARG A 160 27.97 16.92 -1.65
N ALA A 161 28.38 15.65 -1.54
CA ALA A 161 29.75 15.22 -1.80
C ALA A 161 30.14 15.26 -3.29
N PHE A 162 29.19 14.98 -4.18
CA PHE A 162 29.40 14.92 -5.64
C PHE A 162 28.46 15.88 -6.37
N PRO A 163 28.86 17.15 -6.60
CA PRO A 163 28.02 18.15 -7.26
C PRO A 163 27.49 17.74 -8.64
N SER A 164 28.22 16.89 -9.36
CA SER A 164 27.80 16.34 -10.67
C SER A 164 26.54 15.49 -10.59
N GLU A 165 26.24 14.89 -9.43
CA GLU A 165 25.09 14.00 -9.23
C GLU A 165 23.85 14.75 -8.71
N ARG A 166 23.97 16.03 -8.33
CA ARG A 166 22.87 16.81 -7.75
C ARG A 166 21.63 16.83 -8.61
N ALA A 167 21.79 17.05 -9.91
CA ALA A 167 20.64 17.12 -10.82
C ALA A 167 19.88 15.79 -10.90
N GLN A 168 20.59 14.66 -10.83
CA GLN A 168 19.96 13.33 -10.83
C GLN A 168 19.21 13.08 -9.52
N VAL A 169 19.87 13.33 -8.38
CA VAL A 169 19.24 13.16 -7.06
C VAL A 169 18.02 14.08 -6.89
N LEU A 170 18.11 15.34 -7.33
CA LEU A 170 16.96 16.25 -7.26
C LEU A 170 15.81 15.76 -8.13
N ARG A 171 16.06 15.18 -9.30
CA ARG A 171 15.00 14.57 -10.12
C ARG A 171 14.37 13.38 -9.42
N GLN A 172 15.15 12.45 -8.87
CA GLN A 172 14.63 11.29 -8.15
C GLN A 172 13.77 11.67 -6.94
N LEU A 173 14.18 12.70 -6.19
CA LEU A 173 13.47 13.11 -4.99
C LEU A 173 12.22 13.97 -5.24
N GLN A 174 12.02 14.47 -6.46
CA GLN A 174 10.82 15.26 -6.79
C GLN A 174 9.52 14.45 -6.62
N GLY A 175 9.58 13.12 -6.80
CA GLY A 175 8.44 12.22 -6.68
C GLY A 175 7.88 12.10 -5.27
N LEU A 176 8.70 12.47 -4.30
CA LEU A 176 8.35 12.46 -2.90
C LEU A 176 7.78 13.80 -2.42
N GLY A 177 7.36 14.70 -3.32
CA GLY A 177 6.87 16.03 -2.96
C GLY A 177 5.67 16.07 -2.00
N ARG A 178 4.90 14.98 -1.90
CA ARG A 178 3.85 14.82 -0.88
C ARG A 178 4.43 14.50 0.51
N VAL A 179 5.57 13.83 0.55
CA VAL A 179 6.18 13.26 1.76
C VAL A 179 7.18 14.23 2.38
N LEU A 180 7.90 15.00 1.56
CA LEU A 180 8.96 15.92 1.96
C LEU A 180 9.03 17.17 1.07
N HIS A 181 9.66 18.22 1.59
CA HIS A 181 10.07 19.40 0.83
C HIS A 181 11.59 19.44 0.69
N LEU A 182 12.10 19.67 -0.53
CA LEU A 182 13.54 19.76 -0.79
C LEU A 182 13.98 21.23 -0.82
N ASP A 183 15.00 21.57 -0.04
CA ASP A 183 15.79 22.77 -0.28
C ASP A 183 16.93 22.42 -1.25
N THR A 184 16.75 22.82 -2.50
CA THR A 184 17.71 22.57 -3.58
C THR A 184 19.03 23.34 -3.44
N THR A 185 19.06 24.39 -2.61
CA THR A 185 20.26 25.20 -2.38
C THR A 185 21.18 24.50 -1.39
N THR A 186 20.61 24.06 -0.26
CA THR A 186 21.35 23.41 0.82
C THR A 186 21.43 21.88 0.66
N MET A 187 20.70 21.31 -0.30
CA MET A 187 20.51 19.86 -0.47
C MET A 187 20.05 19.20 0.83
N THR A 188 19.00 19.78 1.44
CA THR A 188 18.37 19.26 2.65
C THR A 188 16.90 18.95 2.42
N ALA A 189 16.34 18.02 3.21
CA ALA A 189 14.93 17.68 3.19
C ALA A 189 14.25 18.17 4.47
N VAL A 190 13.14 18.89 4.31
CA VAL A 190 12.22 19.25 5.38
C VAL A 190 11.07 18.25 5.36
N TRP A 191 10.87 17.57 6.48
CA TRP A 191 9.79 16.62 6.67
C TRP A 191 8.65 17.35 7.39
N PRO A 192 7.49 17.60 6.76
CA PRO A 192 6.37 18.19 7.47
C PRO A 192 6.04 17.33 8.70
N GLU A 193 5.70 17.90 9.84
CA GLU A 193 5.29 17.08 10.98
C GLU A 193 3.89 16.52 10.74
N PRO A 194 3.63 15.24 11.04
CA PRO A 194 2.25 14.76 11.12
C PRO A 194 1.57 15.44 12.33
N PRO A 195 0.25 15.69 12.29
CA PRO A 195 -0.48 16.18 13.45
C PRO A 195 -0.28 15.25 14.66
N ALA A 196 -0.23 15.85 15.86
CA ALA A 196 0.20 15.18 17.10
C ALA A 196 -0.58 13.91 17.46
N GLU A 197 -1.81 13.76 16.96
CA GLU A 197 -2.69 12.60 17.22
C GLU A 197 -2.15 11.29 16.61
N VAL A 198 -1.37 11.36 15.53
CA VAL A 198 -0.82 10.18 14.83
C VAL A 198 0.38 9.59 15.58
N ALA A 199 1.06 10.39 16.40
CA ALA A 199 2.21 9.94 17.19
C ALA A 199 1.84 8.95 18.32
N LEU A 200 0.57 8.94 18.74
CA LEU A 200 0.10 8.15 19.89
C LEU A 200 -0.31 6.70 19.54
N GLN A 201 -0.45 6.37 18.26
CA GLN A 201 -0.75 4.99 17.82
C GLN A 201 0.50 4.16 17.51
N GLY A 202 1.69 4.70 17.81
CA GLY A 202 2.99 4.15 17.39
C GLY A 202 3.77 3.35 18.43
N ASN A 203 3.27 3.14 19.65
CA ASN A 203 3.91 2.31 20.68
C ASN A 203 3.35 0.89 20.72
#